data_AF-A0A7Y4TIX0-F1
#
_entry.id   AF-A0A7Y4TIX0-F1
#
_cell.length_a   1.000
_cell.length_b   1.000
_cell.length_c   1.000
_cell.angle_alpha   90.00
_cell.angle_beta   90.00
_cell.angle_gamma   90.00
#
_symmetry.space_group_name_H-M   'P 1'
#
loop_
_entity.id
_entity.type
_entity.pdbx_description
1 polymer ?
#
loop_
_entity_poly.entity_id
_entity_poly.type
_entity_poly.pdbx_seq_one_letter_code
_entity_poly.pdbx_strand_id
1 'polypeptide(L)'
;MKSVLAIVFGLVLSASTLSQTSDGRALPADFRSDNCTLFPNGNYADCCVAHDKDYYFGGSLKERRASDKRLRECVRSKGKGWTRRLLADGMYIGVRLAGVSFLPTPFRWGFGNKWPRKSPAKTKIENAEKDTKP
;
A
#
# COMPACT_ATOMS: atom_id res chain seq x y z
N MET A 1 57.72 -4.30 4.80
CA MET A 1 56.54 -4.35 5.69
C MET A 1 55.39 -3.59 5.03
N LYS A 2 54.71 -4.20 4.04
CA LYS A 2 53.66 -3.55 3.23
C LYS A 2 52.36 -4.37 3.15
N SER A 3 52.21 -5.40 3.99
CA SER A 3 51.20 -6.45 3.73
C SER A 3 50.26 -6.76 4.91
N VAL A 4 50.21 -5.94 5.96
CA VAL A 4 49.33 -6.23 7.12
C VAL A 4 48.12 -5.31 7.21
N LEU A 5 48.06 -4.22 6.44
CA LEU A 5 46.95 -3.25 6.50
C LEU A 5 45.78 -3.55 5.53
N ALA A 6 45.83 -4.66 4.78
CA ALA A 6 44.87 -4.94 3.70
C ALA A 6 43.84 -6.04 4.02
N ILE A 7 43.85 -6.62 5.23
CA ILE A 7 43.05 -7.84 5.52
C ILE A 7 41.82 -7.57 6.42
N VAL A 8 41.71 -6.40 7.06
CA VAL A 8 40.53 -6.10 7.92
C VAL A 8 39.46 -5.25 7.21
N PHE A 9 39.77 -4.62 6.09
CA PHE A 9 38.80 -3.83 5.30
C PHE A 9 38.02 -4.67 4.26
N GLY A 10 38.31 -5.97 4.16
CA GLY A 10 37.80 -6.86 3.11
C GLY A 10 36.66 -7.82 3.50
N LEU A 11 36.16 -7.78 4.74
CA LEU A 11 35.35 -8.90 5.27
C LEU A 11 33.89 -8.61 5.65
N VAL A 12 33.32 -7.43 5.36
CA VAL A 12 31.85 -7.23 5.52
C VAL A 12 31.26 -6.27 4.47
N LEU A 13 31.61 -6.47 3.20
CA LEU A 13 30.91 -5.85 2.04
C LEU A 13 29.89 -6.82 1.39
N SER A 14 29.62 -7.96 2.04
CA SER A 14 28.79 -9.05 1.49
C SER A 14 27.42 -9.18 2.17
N ALA A 15 26.99 -8.22 2.99
CA ALA A 15 25.70 -8.28 3.66
C ALA A 15 24.60 -7.65 2.79
N SER A 16 24.04 -8.50 1.93
CA SER A 16 22.62 -8.47 1.57
C SER A 16 22.13 -7.27 0.75
N THR A 17 22.31 -7.36 -0.57
CA THR A 17 21.26 -6.92 -1.49
C THR A 17 19.99 -7.73 -1.20
N LEU A 18 19.21 -7.30 -0.19
CA LEU A 18 17.81 -7.68 -0.11
C LEU A 18 17.16 -7.09 -1.35
N SER A 19 17.08 -7.93 -2.39
CA SER A 19 16.26 -7.70 -3.56
C SER A 19 14.84 -7.43 -3.06
N GLN A 20 14.44 -6.16 -3.02
CA GLN A 20 13.04 -5.82 -2.87
C GLN A 20 12.41 -6.17 -4.22
N THR A 21 11.95 -7.41 -4.36
CA THR A 21 10.99 -7.75 -5.40
C THR A 21 9.74 -6.94 -5.08
N SER A 22 9.63 -5.74 -5.66
CA SER A 22 8.32 -5.14 -5.84
C SER A 22 7.59 -6.08 -6.77
N ASP A 23 6.83 -7.01 -6.21
CA ASP A 23 5.88 -7.82 -6.96
C ASP A 23 4.89 -6.84 -7.58
N GLY A 24 5.23 -6.36 -8.77
CA GLY A 24 4.46 -5.40 -9.54
C GLY A 24 3.23 -6.10 -10.05
N ARG A 25 2.25 -6.34 -9.16
CA ARG A 25 0.98 -6.95 -9.52
C ARG A 25 0.35 -6.12 -10.65
N ALA A 26 0.23 -6.73 -11.82
CA ALA A 26 -0.39 -6.09 -12.97
C ALA A 26 -1.90 -6.01 -12.75
N LEU A 27 -2.50 -4.83 -13.00
CA LEU A 27 -3.95 -4.67 -12.98
C LEU A 27 -4.55 -5.35 -14.22
N PRO A 28 -5.73 -5.97 -14.10
CA PRO A 28 -6.38 -6.52 -15.27
C PRO A 28 -6.88 -5.40 -16.20
N ALA A 29 -7.08 -5.72 -17.47
CA ALA A 29 -7.45 -4.74 -18.51
C ALA A 29 -8.81 -4.06 -18.23
N ASP A 30 -9.69 -4.72 -17.50
CA ASP A 30 -11.01 -4.24 -17.10
C ASP A 30 -11.00 -3.46 -15.78
N PHE A 31 -9.85 -3.26 -15.13
CA PHE A 31 -9.77 -2.41 -13.94
C PHE A 31 -10.29 -1.01 -14.25
N ARG A 32 -11.17 -0.52 -13.37
CA ARG A 32 -11.70 0.84 -13.40
C ARG A 32 -11.59 1.45 -12.00
N SER A 33 -11.09 2.67 -11.95
CA SER A 33 -11.13 3.52 -10.76
C SER A 33 -12.37 4.42 -10.85
N ASP A 34 -13.06 4.62 -9.73
CA ASP A 34 -14.15 5.58 -9.59
C ASP A 34 -13.64 6.94 -9.06
N ASN A 35 -12.31 7.14 -9.07
CA ASN A 35 -11.60 8.26 -8.50
C ASN A 35 -11.86 8.38 -7.00
N CYS A 36 -12.45 9.49 -6.54
CA CYS A 36 -12.64 9.73 -5.12
C CYS A 36 -14.09 9.42 -4.73
N THR A 37 -14.47 8.15 -4.55
CA THR A 37 -15.87 7.65 -4.43
C THR A 37 -16.85 8.53 -3.62
N LEU A 38 -16.40 9.10 -2.51
CA LEU A 38 -17.23 9.90 -1.59
C LEU A 38 -16.68 11.32 -1.36
N PHE A 39 -15.79 11.78 -2.23
CA PHE A 39 -15.22 13.12 -2.19
C PHE A 39 -15.36 13.77 -3.57
N PRO A 40 -15.48 15.11 -3.65
CA PRO A 40 -15.50 15.78 -4.93
C PRO A 40 -14.21 15.49 -5.70
N ASN A 41 -14.32 15.26 -7.01
CA ASN A 41 -13.12 15.17 -7.84
C ASN A 41 -12.45 16.56 -7.95
N GLY A 42 -11.12 16.58 -7.88
CA GLY A 42 -10.33 17.80 -7.99
C GLY A 42 -8.93 17.50 -8.51
N ASN A 43 -8.00 18.43 -8.29
CA ASN A 43 -6.60 18.29 -8.73
C ASN A 43 -5.80 17.18 -8.01
N TYR A 44 -6.46 16.41 -7.15
CA TYR A 44 -5.94 15.27 -6.39
C TYR A 44 -6.57 13.93 -6.81
N ALA A 45 -7.38 13.91 -7.88
CA ALA A 45 -8.02 12.69 -8.37
C ALA A 45 -7.00 11.58 -8.69
N ASP A 46 -5.82 11.94 -9.18
CA ASP A 46 -4.73 10.99 -9.44
C ASP A 46 -4.20 10.30 -8.16
N CYS A 47 -4.28 10.95 -7.01
CA CYS A 47 -4.00 10.33 -5.71
C CYS A 47 -5.03 9.23 -5.38
N CYS A 48 -6.30 9.46 -5.69
CA CYS A 48 -7.37 8.49 -5.49
C CYS A 48 -7.21 7.30 -6.47
N VAL A 49 -6.92 7.58 -7.75
CA VAL A 49 -6.63 6.52 -8.74
C VAL A 49 -5.46 5.64 -8.29
N ALA A 50 -4.39 6.22 -7.73
CA ALA A 50 -3.27 5.43 -7.20
C ALA A 50 -3.68 4.57 -5.99
N HIS A 51 -4.52 5.12 -5.11
CA HIS A 51 -5.06 4.41 -3.94
C HIS A 51 -5.98 3.24 -4.35
N ASP A 52 -6.83 3.43 -5.35
CA ASP A 52 -7.72 2.38 -5.89
C ASP A 52 -6.95 1.19 -6.44
N LYS A 53 -5.76 1.39 -7.02
CA LYS A 53 -4.91 0.30 -7.49
C LYS A 53 -4.46 -0.60 -6.34
N ASP A 54 -4.04 0.00 -5.23
CA ASP A 54 -3.69 -0.75 -4.01
C ASP A 54 -4.92 -1.47 -3.44
N TYR A 55 -6.04 -0.75 -3.39
CA TYR A 55 -7.31 -1.23 -2.84
C TYR A 55 -7.94 -2.34 -3.68
N TYR A 56 -7.74 -2.35 -4.99
CA TYR A 56 -8.19 -3.40 -5.88
C TYR A 56 -7.62 -4.75 -5.44
N PHE A 57 -6.30 -4.83 -5.33
CA PHE A 57 -5.65 -6.07 -4.94
C PHE A 57 -5.83 -6.40 -3.47
N GLY A 58 -5.81 -5.37 -2.61
CA GLY A 58 -5.73 -5.54 -1.18
C GLY A 58 -4.37 -6.14 -0.73
N GLY A 59 -4.38 -6.79 0.43
CA GLY A 59 -3.18 -7.29 1.11
C GLY A 59 -3.35 -7.29 2.63
N SER A 60 -2.23 -7.21 3.33
CA SER A 60 -2.14 -7.13 4.79
C SER A 60 -2.65 -5.80 5.36
N LEU A 61 -2.93 -5.77 6.67
CA LEU A 61 -3.31 -4.54 7.37
C LEU A 61 -2.21 -3.45 7.32
N LYS A 62 -0.95 -3.86 7.25
CA LYS A 62 0.20 -2.95 7.15
C LYS A 62 0.23 -2.29 5.77
N GLU A 63 0.02 -3.05 4.71
CA GLU A 63 -0.05 -2.52 3.35
C GLU A 63 -1.23 -1.56 3.17
N ARG A 64 -2.40 -1.92 3.72
CA ARG A 64 -3.55 -1.00 3.72
C ARG A 64 -3.21 0.32 4.40
N ARG A 65 -2.65 0.27 5.62
CA ARG A 65 -2.23 1.48 6.34
C ARG A 65 -1.20 2.29 5.56
N ALA A 66 -0.28 1.64 4.86
CA ALA A 66 0.71 2.31 4.03
C ALA A 66 0.05 3.00 2.82
N SER A 67 -0.88 2.33 2.14
CA SER A 67 -1.66 2.91 1.04
C SER A 67 -2.47 4.13 1.50
N ASP A 68 -3.18 4.02 2.62
CA ASP A 68 -3.97 5.12 3.19
C ASP A 68 -3.11 6.34 3.55
N LYS A 69 -1.90 6.11 4.08
CA LYS A 69 -0.93 7.18 4.35
C LYS A 69 -0.45 7.85 3.06
N ARG A 70 -0.13 7.08 2.02
CA ARG A 70 0.24 7.63 0.71
C ARG A 70 -0.85 8.49 0.10
N LEU A 71 -2.12 8.06 0.20
CA LEU A 71 -3.26 8.88 -0.22
C LEU A 71 -3.26 10.24 0.50
N ARG A 72 -3.17 10.23 1.83
CA ARG A 72 -3.11 11.44 2.65
C ARG A 72 -1.97 12.37 2.22
N GLU A 73 -0.76 11.84 2.08
CA GLU A 73 0.43 12.60 1.73
C GLU A 73 0.34 13.18 0.32
N CYS A 74 -0.14 12.39 -0.64
CA CYS A 74 -0.39 12.83 -2.01
C CYS A 74 -1.42 13.96 -2.03
N VAL A 75 -2.60 13.78 -1.42
CA VAL A 75 -3.63 14.83 -1.41
C VAL A 75 -3.09 16.12 -0.76
N ARG A 76 -2.32 16.01 0.33
CA ARG A 76 -1.66 17.17 0.97
C ARG A 76 -0.68 17.89 0.06
N SER A 77 0.05 17.19 -0.80
CA SER A 77 1.03 17.82 -1.70
C SER A 77 0.39 18.55 -2.87
N LYS A 78 -0.86 18.20 -3.22
CA LYS A 78 -1.62 18.79 -4.34
C LYS A 78 -2.16 20.21 -4.06
N GLY A 79 -1.88 20.81 -2.91
CA GLY A 79 -2.30 22.18 -2.59
C GLY A 79 -1.68 22.70 -1.31
N LYS A 80 -1.88 23.99 -1.02
CA LYS A 80 -1.41 24.65 0.20
C LYS A 80 -2.59 25.09 1.06
N GLY A 81 -2.31 25.36 2.33
CA GLY A 81 -3.30 25.89 3.28
C GLY A 81 -4.01 24.84 4.14
N TRP A 82 -4.69 25.35 5.16
CA TRP A 82 -5.41 24.56 6.17
C TRP A 82 -6.48 23.65 5.54
N THR A 83 -7.24 24.16 4.57
CA THR A 83 -8.37 23.44 3.95
C THR A 83 -7.91 22.16 3.26
N ARG A 84 -6.75 22.22 2.59
CA ARG A 84 -6.16 21.03 1.95
C ARG A 84 -5.72 19.98 2.97
N ARG A 85 -5.12 20.43 4.08
CA ARG A 85 -4.70 19.53 5.16
C ARG A 85 -5.90 18.84 5.80
N LEU A 86 -6.99 19.58 6.07
CA LEU A 86 -8.23 19.00 6.59
C LEU A 86 -8.83 17.98 5.63
N LEU A 87 -8.90 18.29 4.34
CA LEU A 87 -9.40 17.35 3.33
C LEU A 87 -8.61 16.04 3.35
N ALA A 88 -7.28 16.11 3.30
CA ALA A 88 -6.45 14.91 3.29
C ALA A 88 -6.53 14.10 4.60
N ASP A 89 -6.57 14.79 5.74
CA ASP A 89 -6.73 14.14 7.05
C ASP A 89 -8.12 13.49 7.15
N GLY A 90 -9.17 14.14 6.62
CA GLY A 90 -10.52 13.60 6.52
C GLY A 90 -10.61 12.37 5.60
N MET A 91 -9.99 12.43 4.42
CA MET A 91 -9.89 11.28 3.50
C MET A 91 -9.18 10.10 4.18
N TYR A 92 -8.06 10.34 4.88
CA TYR A 92 -7.36 9.30 5.64
C TYR A 92 -8.29 8.63 6.66
N ILE A 93 -8.98 9.42 7.49
CA ILE A 93 -9.91 8.87 8.50
C ILE A 93 -11.03 8.09 7.83
N GLY A 94 -11.62 8.64 6.76
CA GLY A 94 -12.68 8.01 5.98
C GLY A 94 -12.28 6.63 5.46
N VAL A 95 -11.14 6.52 4.77
CA VAL A 95 -10.68 5.23 4.22
C VAL A 95 -10.29 4.22 5.32
N ARG A 96 -9.83 4.69 6.49
CA ARG A 96 -9.54 3.83 7.65
C ARG A 96 -10.79 3.19 8.22
N LEU A 97 -11.91 3.91 8.24
CA LEU A 97 -13.17 3.45 8.80
C LEU A 97 -14.04 2.69 7.77
N ALA A 98 -14.27 3.29 6.60
CA ALA A 98 -15.20 2.76 5.59
C ALA A 98 -14.55 1.81 4.57
N GLY A 99 -13.22 1.87 4.40
CA GLY A 99 -12.47 1.04 3.44
C GLY A 99 -12.09 -0.35 3.96
N VAL A 100 -12.73 -0.85 5.02
CA VAL A 100 -12.41 -2.16 5.62
C VAL A 100 -12.92 -3.31 4.73
N SER A 101 -12.21 -4.43 4.69
CA SER A 101 -12.51 -5.51 3.74
C SER A 101 -13.81 -6.29 3.98
N PHE A 102 -14.37 -6.21 5.19
CA PHE A 102 -15.57 -6.96 5.56
C PHE A 102 -16.86 -6.19 5.27
N LEU A 103 -16.80 -4.87 5.05
CA LEU A 103 -17.98 -4.11 4.67
C LEU A 103 -18.37 -4.43 3.22
N PRO A 104 -19.68 -4.47 2.90
CA PRO A 104 -20.19 -4.67 1.54
C PRO A 104 -20.10 -3.38 0.70
N THR A 105 -18.98 -2.66 0.77
CA THR A 105 -18.77 -1.43 0.00
C THR A 105 -17.98 -1.74 -1.29
N PRO A 106 -18.26 -1.03 -2.40
CA PRO A 106 -17.54 -1.24 -3.66
C PRO A 106 -16.08 -0.79 -3.59
N PHE A 107 -15.74 0.13 -2.68
CA PHE A 107 -14.40 0.67 -2.44
C PHE A 107 -13.68 0.02 -1.23
N ARG A 108 -14.09 -1.18 -0.82
CA ARG A 108 -13.45 -1.90 0.29
C ARG A 108 -12.02 -2.33 -0.04
N TRP A 109 -11.20 -2.54 0.99
CA TRP A 109 -9.89 -3.15 0.81
C TRP A 109 -9.99 -4.56 0.18
N GLY A 110 -9.33 -4.72 -0.97
CA GLY A 110 -9.35 -5.92 -1.81
C GLY A 110 -10.61 -6.06 -2.66
N PHE A 111 -11.21 -4.96 -3.15
CA PHE A 111 -12.49 -4.99 -3.88
C PHE A 111 -12.44 -5.79 -5.19
N GLY A 112 -11.26 -6.02 -5.77
CA GLY A 112 -11.08 -6.91 -6.92
C GLY A 112 -11.28 -8.40 -6.62
N ASN A 113 -11.36 -8.79 -5.34
CA ASN A 113 -11.57 -10.17 -4.92
C ASN A 113 -13.05 -10.47 -4.66
N LYS A 114 -13.49 -11.75 -4.72
CA LYS A 114 -14.87 -12.13 -4.34
C LYS A 114 -15.19 -11.76 -2.88
N TRP A 115 -16.41 -11.29 -2.63
CA TRP A 115 -16.93 -10.93 -1.30
C TRP A 115 -18.16 -11.80 -0.96
N PRO A 116 -18.38 -12.20 0.31
CA PRO A 116 -17.50 -11.97 1.47
C PRO A 116 -16.22 -12.79 1.39
N ARG A 117 -15.12 -12.26 1.93
CA ARG A 117 -13.89 -13.04 2.02
C ARG A 117 -14.08 -14.16 3.04
N LYS A 118 -13.88 -15.42 2.60
CA LYS A 118 -13.94 -16.59 3.48
C LYS A 118 -12.86 -16.59 4.57
N SER A 119 -11.76 -15.85 4.38
CA SER A 119 -10.65 -15.76 5.32
C SER A 119 -10.24 -14.29 5.54
N PRO A 120 -9.86 -13.90 6.77
CA PRO A 120 -9.37 -12.55 7.06
C PRO A 120 -8.09 -12.25 6.27
N ALA A 121 -7.72 -10.97 6.18
CA ALA A 121 -6.48 -10.55 5.54
C ALA A 121 -5.30 -11.28 6.19
N LYS A 122 -4.56 -12.08 5.40
CA LYS A 122 -3.39 -12.81 5.89
C LYS A 122 -2.40 -11.84 6.53
N THR A 123 -2.04 -12.11 7.78
CA THR A 123 -0.94 -11.43 8.45
C THR A 123 0.38 -11.91 7.86
N LYS A 124 1.42 -11.06 7.88
CA LYS A 124 2.75 -11.36 7.35
C LYS A 124 3.34 -12.70 7.86
N ILE A 125 2.87 -13.15 9.03
CA ILE A 125 3.30 -14.40 9.69
C ILE A 125 2.81 -15.64 8.92
N GLU A 126 1.61 -15.61 8.32
CA GLU A 126 1.02 -16.77 7.62
C GLU A 126 1.75 -17.10 6.31
N ASN A 127 2.35 -16.11 5.65
CA ASN A 127 3.13 -16.33 4.44
C ASN A 127 4.50 -16.93 4.77
N ALA A 128 5.15 -16.48 5.84
CA ALA A 128 6.42 -17.05 6.29
C ALA A 128 6.28 -18.53 6.73
N GLU A 129 5.12 -18.90 7.27
CA GLU A 129 4.85 -20.28 7.70
C GLU A 129 4.58 -21.24 6.53
N LYS A 130 4.00 -20.75 5.43
CA LYS A 130 3.78 -21.57 4.23
C LYS A 130 5.06 -21.87 3.45
N ASP A 131 6.02 -20.96 3.47
CA ASP A 131 7.29 -21.11 2.76
C ASP A 131 8.30 -22.00 3.51
N THR A 132 7.94 -22.47 4.71
CA THR A 132 8.81 -23.30 5.58
C THR A 132 8.28 -24.72 5.78
N LYS A 133 7.15 -25.09 5.14
CA LYS A 133 6.64 -26.46 5.21
C LYS A 133 7.16 -27.28 4.00
N PRO A 134 7.90 -28.38 4.22
CA PRO A 134 8.45 -29.21 3.14
C PRO A 134 7.36 -29.87 2.29
#